data_AF-A0A9X8GP61-F1
#
_entry.id   AF-A0A9X8GP61-F1
#
_cell.length_a   1.000
_cell.length_b   1.000
_cell.length_c   1.000
_cell.angle_alpha   90.00
_cell.angle_beta   90.00
_cell.angle_gamma   90.00
#
_symmetry.space_group_name_H-M   'P 1'
#
loop_
_entity.id
_entity.type
_entity.pdbx_description
1 polymer ?
#
loop_
_entity_poly.entity_id
_entity_poly.type
_entity_poly.pdbx_seq_one_letter_code
_entity_poly.pdbx_strand_id
1 'polypeptide(L)'
;PRSYRDFPLYITDDNHMPPEHLYYKEVNAHDGAYYRRWASVYGEAMVTLIDRILRSPKHEEQAYNSCAGVLHSCKDVPHRLVQKAAEKCVEANACKYSYFKKALGMVRNNHSNSGMNGTGKLPSHTNIRGKEAYK
;
A
#
# COMPACT_ATOMS: atom_id res chain seq x y z
N PRO A 1 -35.99 -42.04 12.82
CA PRO A 1 -35.54 -41.38 11.58
C PRO A 1 -34.00 -41.40 11.47
N ARG A 2 -33.45 -42.10 10.46
CA ARG A 2 -32.00 -42.15 10.24
C ARG A 2 -31.53 -40.78 9.73
N SER A 3 -30.62 -40.15 10.47
CA SER A 3 -29.95 -38.91 10.07
C SER A 3 -28.87 -39.25 9.05
N TYR A 4 -29.16 -39.03 7.76
CA TYR A 4 -28.15 -39.00 6.71
C TYR A 4 -27.39 -37.66 6.81
N ARG A 5 -26.31 -37.63 7.57
CA ARG A 5 -25.29 -36.57 7.46
C ARG A 5 -24.04 -37.21 6.89
N ASP A 6 -23.57 -36.69 5.75
CA ASP A 6 -22.30 -37.06 5.14
C ASP A 6 -21.15 -36.67 6.06
N PHE A 7 -20.71 -37.60 6.91
CA PHE A 7 -19.58 -37.50 7.86
C PHE A 7 -19.65 -36.33 8.89
N PRO A 8 -19.16 -36.50 10.12
CA PRO A 8 -18.91 -35.33 10.96
C PRO A 8 -17.74 -34.56 10.33
N LEU A 9 -18.02 -33.36 9.78
CA LEU A 9 -16.96 -32.37 9.59
C LEU A 9 -16.35 -32.13 10.97
N TYR A 10 -15.09 -32.49 11.16
CA TYR A 10 -14.32 -32.07 12.31
C TYR A 10 -14.23 -30.54 12.29
N ILE A 11 -15.11 -29.89 13.03
CA ILE A 11 -15.11 -28.43 13.22
C ILE A 11 -14.36 -28.11 14.51
N THR A 12 -13.38 -27.23 14.42
CA THR A 12 -12.68 -26.72 15.59
C THR A 12 -13.56 -25.69 16.28
N ASP A 13 -13.85 -25.89 17.56
CA ASP A 13 -14.49 -24.86 18.40
C ASP A 13 -13.48 -23.73 18.63
N ASP A 14 -13.90 -22.50 18.34
CA ASP A 14 -13.08 -21.30 18.49
C ASP A 14 -12.63 -21.07 19.94
N ASN A 15 -13.40 -21.54 20.93
CA ASN A 15 -13.02 -21.45 22.35
C ASN A 15 -11.80 -22.29 22.71
N HIS A 16 -11.52 -23.34 21.94
CA HIS A 16 -10.36 -24.21 22.13
C HIS A 16 -9.20 -23.83 21.20
N MET A 17 -9.41 -22.85 20.31
CA MET A 17 -8.40 -22.42 19.36
C MET A 17 -7.40 -21.48 20.05
N PRO A 18 -6.09 -21.73 19.94
CA PRO A 18 -5.08 -20.82 20.46
C PRO A 18 -5.24 -19.41 19.85
N PRO A 19 -4.92 -18.33 20.61
CA PRO A 19 -5.06 -16.96 20.14
C PRO A 19 -4.37 -16.67 18.79
N GLU A 20 -3.20 -17.26 18.55
CA GLU A 20 -2.49 -17.12 17.27
C GLU A 20 -3.29 -17.70 16.10
N HIS A 21 -3.92 -18.85 16.28
CA HIS A 21 -4.75 -19.48 15.25
C HIS A 21 -6.03 -18.69 15.00
N LEU A 22 -6.64 -18.11 16.04
CA LEU A 22 -7.79 -17.21 15.88
C LEU A 22 -7.43 -15.98 15.04
N TYR A 23 -6.26 -15.39 15.29
CA TYR A 23 -5.76 -14.27 14.49
C TYR A 23 -5.60 -14.66 13.01
N TYR A 24 -4.98 -15.81 12.71
CA TYR A 24 -4.86 -16.28 11.33
C TYR A 24 -6.21 -16.60 10.69
N LYS A 25 -7.17 -17.12 11.46
CA LYS A 25 -8.55 -17.36 10.98
C LYS A 25 -9.21 -16.05 10.55
N GLU A 26 -9.10 -14.99 11.35
CA GLU A 26 -9.63 -13.67 11.00
C GLU A 26 -8.94 -13.07 9.77
N VAL A 27 -7.60 -13.11 9.72
CA VAL A 27 -6.84 -12.58 8.58
C VAL A 27 -7.17 -13.33 7.29
N ASN A 28 -7.35 -14.64 7.37
CA ASN A 28 -7.74 -15.48 6.21
C ASN A 28 -9.22 -15.31 5.82
N ALA A 29 -10.05 -14.69 6.67
CA ALA A 29 -11.44 -14.37 6.33
C ALA A 29 -11.55 -13.07 5.50
N HIS A 30 -10.47 -12.30 5.36
CA HIS A 30 -10.45 -11.12 4.51
C HIS A 30 -10.48 -11.50 3.03
N ASP A 31 -11.41 -10.90 2.30
CA ASP A 31 -11.58 -11.07 0.86
C ASP A 31 -11.13 -9.83 0.08
N GLY A 32 -11.10 -9.90 -1.25
CA GLY A 32 -10.80 -8.73 -2.07
C GLY A 32 -11.75 -7.55 -1.80
N ALA A 33 -13.01 -7.79 -1.43
CA ALA A 33 -13.98 -6.74 -1.11
C ALA A 33 -13.64 -5.99 0.18
N TYR A 34 -13.09 -6.67 1.18
CA TYR A 34 -12.54 -6.07 2.40
C TYR A 34 -11.47 -5.03 2.07
N TYR A 35 -10.47 -5.38 1.25
CA TYR A 35 -9.41 -4.45 0.88
C TYR A 35 -9.91 -3.26 0.05
N ARG A 36 -10.89 -3.46 -0.85
CA ARG A 36 -11.53 -2.37 -1.61
C ARG A 36 -12.28 -1.38 -0.71
N ARG A 37 -13.03 -1.88 0.29
CA ARG A 37 -13.72 -1.04 1.28
C ARG A 37 -12.75 -0.28 2.18
N TRP A 38 -11.63 -0.89 2.55
CA TRP A 38 -10.61 -0.18 3.33
C TRP A 38 -9.93 0.92 2.48
N ALA A 39 -9.67 0.64 1.20
CA ALA A 39 -9.10 1.62 0.27
C ALA A 39 -9.99 2.84 0.02
N SER A 40 -11.33 2.68 0.03
CA SER A 40 -12.25 3.77 -0.30
C SER A 40 -12.17 4.96 0.67
N VAL A 41 -11.67 4.75 1.89
CA VAL A 41 -11.42 5.82 2.88
C VAL A 41 -10.39 6.84 2.38
N TYR A 42 -9.46 6.42 1.51
CA TYR A 42 -8.39 7.26 0.98
C TYR A 42 -8.70 7.86 -0.41
N GLY A 43 -9.80 7.46 -1.04
CA GLY A 43 -10.26 7.98 -2.33
C GLY A 43 -10.28 6.95 -3.47
N GLU A 44 -10.86 7.34 -4.60
CA GLU A 44 -11.12 6.46 -5.76
C GLU A 44 -9.82 5.89 -6.37
N ALA A 45 -8.79 6.72 -6.52
CA ALA A 45 -7.49 6.28 -7.06
C ALA A 45 -6.87 5.14 -6.24
N MET A 46 -7.10 5.13 -4.92
CA MET A 46 -6.62 4.07 -4.04
C MET A 46 -7.39 2.76 -4.26
N VAL A 47 -8.71 2.85 -4.47
CA VAL A 47 -9.54 1.68 -4.81
C VAL A 47 -9.08 1.09 -6.14
N THR A 48 -8.84 1.93 -7.16
CA THR A 48 -8.31 1.48 -8.45
C THR A 48 -6.94 0.81 -8.31
N LEU A 49 -6.05 1.38 -7.50
CA LEU A 49 -4.74 0.80 -7.22
C LEU A 49 -4.86 -0.60 -6.60
N ILE A 50 -5.69 -0.75 -5.56
CA ILE A 50 -5.90 -2.02 -4.88
C ILE A 50 -6.57 -3.03 -5.81
N ASP A 51 -7.55 -2.63 -6.61
CA ASP A 51 -8.21 -3.51 -7.57
C ASP A 51 -7.22 -4.03 -8.62
N ARG A 52 -6.32 -3.18 -9.13
CA ARG A 52 -5.25 -3.60 -10.05
C ARG A 52 -4.24 -4.55 -9.40
N ILE A 53 -3.92 -4.35 -8.12
CA ILE A 53 -3.06 -5.26 -7.36
C ILE A 53 -3.72 -6.64 -7.21
N LEU A 54 -5.01 -6.68 -6.84
CA LEU A 54 -5.79 -7.91 -6.65
C LEU A 54 -5.95 -8.71 -7.96
N ARG A 55 -6.08 -8.02 -9.10
CA ARG A 55 -6.22 -8.65 -10.43
C ARG A 55 -4.90 -9.10 -11.06
N SER A 56 -3.76 -8.71 -10.51
CA SER A 56 -2.45 -9.02 -11.09
C SER A 56 -2.08 -10.51 -11.01
N PRO A 57 -2.26 -11.22 -9.87
CA PRO A 57 -2.02 -12.66 -9.80
C PRO A 57 -3.21 -13.47 -10.32
N LYS A 58 -2.98 -14.76 -10.60
CA LYS A 58 -4.03 -15.71 -10.98
C LYS A 58 -5.05 -15.94 -9.85
N HIS A 59 -4.58 -15.92 -8.61
CA HIS A 59 -5.35 -16.12 -7.39
C HIS A 59 -5.25 -14.85 -6.55
N GLU A 60 -6.38 -14.22 -6.23
CA GLU A 60 -6.39 -12.90 -5.56
C GLU A 60 -5.74 -12.94 -4.17
N GLU A 61 -5.77 -14.10 -3.51
CA GLU A 61 -5.21 -14.34 -2.19
C GLU A 61 -3.68 -14.11 -2.16
N GLN A 62 -3.00 -14.27 -3.30
CA GLN A 62 -1.57 -13.99 -3.44
C GLN A 62 -1.25 -12.48 -3.34
N ALA A 63 -2.25 -11.62 -3.56
CA ALA A 63 -2.10 -10.16 -3.48
C ALA A 63 -2.48 -9.58 -2.11
N TYR A 64 -3.13 -10.34 -1.22
CA TYR A 64 -3.67 -9.83 0.04
C TYR A 64 -2.62 -9.20 0.95
N ASN A 65 -1.45 -9.84 1.09
CA ASN A 65 -0.34 -9.28 1.86
C ASN A 65 0.18 -7.96 1.27
N SER A 66 0.15 -7.81 -0.07
CA SER A 66 0.52 -6.56 -0.73
C SER A 66 -0.51 -5.47 -0.46
N CYS A 67 -1.81 -5.79 -0.55
CA CYS A 67 -2.90 -4.86 -0.24
C CYS A 67 -2.85 -4.41 1.23
N ALA A 68 -2.69 -5.34 2.16
CA ALA A 68 -2.53 -5.04 3.58
C ALA A 68 -1.32 -4.13 3.81
N GLY A 69 -0.15 -4.47 3.25
CA GLY A 69 1.06 -3.65 3.37
C GLY A 69 0.90 -2.23 2.82
N VAL A 70 0.22 -2.08 1.68
CA VAL A 70 -0.12 -0.77 1.11
C VAL A 70 -1.01 0.02 2.07
N LEU A 71 -2.10 -0.56 2.57
CA LEU A 71 -3.07 0.14 3.41
C LEU A 71 -2.53 0.47 4.81
N HIS A 72 -1.73 -0.43 5.39
CA HIS A 72 -1.03 -0.16 6.66
C HIS A 72 -0.05 1.00 6.53
N SER A 73 0.63 1.15 5.39
CA SER A 73 1.57 2.28 5.17
C SER A 73 0.87 3.65 5.10
N CYS A 74 -0.46 3.68 4.98
CA CYS A 74 -1.25 4.90 4.88
C CYS A 74 -1.74 5.42 6.24
N LYS A 75 -1.69 4.61 7.32
CA LYS A 75 -2.29 4.96 8.63
C LYS A 75 -1.75 6.28 9.21
N ASP A 76 -0.45 6.51 9.08
CA ASP A 76 0.21 7.70 9.65
C ASP A 76 0.42 8.83 8.62
N VAL A 77 -0.21 8.72 7.44
CA VAL A 77 -0.03 9.68 6.34
C VAL A 77 -1.35 10.43 6.09
N PRO A 78 -1.33 11.76 5.94
CA PRO A 78 -2.52 12.52 5.60
C PRO A 78 -3.13 12.04 4.26
N HIS A 79 -4.45 11.87 4.23
CA HIS A 79 -5.17 11.24 3.11
C HIS A 79 -4.88 11.91 1.76
N ARG A 80 -4.72 13.24 1.73
CA ARG A 80 -4.37 13.97 0.50
C ARG A 80 -3.07 13.51 -0.13
N LEU A 81 -2.05 13.17 0.67
CA LEU A 81 -0.77 12.68 0.16
C LEU A 81 -0.88 11.23 -0.32
N VAL A 82 -1.67 10.42 0.40
CA VAL A 82 -1.96 9.02 0.01
C VAL A 82 -2.67 9.00 -1.35
N GLN A 83 -3.71 9.81 -1.52
CA GLN A 83 -4.45 9.92 -2.77
C GLN A 83 -3.52 10.32 -3.93
N LYS A 84 -2.70 11.36 -3.74
CA LYS A 84 -1.74 11.81 -4.76
C LYS A 84 -0.69 10.75 -5.10
N ALA A 85 -0.28 9.94 -4.13
CA ALA A 85 0.63 8.82 -4.38
C ALA A 85 -0.06 7.70 -5.17
N ALA A 86 -1.32 7.40 -4.85
CA ALA A 86 -2.12 6.42 -5.57
C ALA A 86 -2.36 6.84 -7.03
N GLU A 87 -2.74 8.11 -7.27
CA GLU A 87 -2.92 8.69 -8.61
C GLU A 87 -1.67 8.48 -9.48
N LYS A 88 -0.48 8.83 -8.96
CA LYS A 88 0.80 8.59 -9.65
C LYS A 88 1.04 7.12 -10.00
N CYS A 89 0.64 6.20 -9.13
CA CYS A 89 0.80 4.76 -9.39
C CYS A 89 -0.15 4.27 -10.48
N VAL A 90 -1.38 4.80 -10.49
CA VAL A 90 -2.41 4.49 -11.48
C VAL A 90 -2.03 5.05 -12.85
N GLU A 91 -1.56 6.29 -12.91
CA GLU A 91 -1.07 6.97 -14.12
C GLU A 91 0.15 6.28 -14.73
N ALA A 92 1.13 5.91 -13.89
CA ALA A 92 2.32 5.18 -14.33
C ALA A 92 2.04 3.70 -14.69
N ASN A 93 0.79 3.26 -14.52
CA ASN A 93 0.39 1.85 -14.62
C ASN A 93 1.27 0.89 -13.79
N ALA A 94 1.83 1.40 -12.68
CA ALA A 94 2.78 0.70 -11.82
C ALA A 94 2.14 0.36 -10.48
N CYS A 95 1.14 -0.51 -10.51
CA CYS A 95 0.32 -0.88 -9.37
C CYS A 95 0.96 -2.02 -8.57
N LYS A 96 2.02 -1.72 -7.82
CA LYS A 96 2.75 -2.67 -6.97
C LYS A 96 3.07 -2.04 -5.61
N TYR A 97 3.13 -2.85 -4.55
CA TYR A 97 3.50 -2.39 -3.21
C TYR A 97 4.80 -1.57 -3.19
N SER A 98 5.86 -2.10 -3.81
CA SER A 98 7.18 -1.47 -3.81
C SER A 98 7.18 -0.11 -4.52
N TYR A 99 6.40 0.03 -5.58
CA TYR A 99 6.27 1.29 -6.32
C TYR A 99 5.45 2.30 -5.52
N PHE A 100 4.31 1.88 -4.95
CA PHE A 100 3.50 2.72 -4.09
C PHE A 100 4.28 3.26 -2.89
N LYS A 101 5.05 2.41 -2.21
CA LYS A 101 5.91 2.82 -1.09
C LYS A 101 6.91 3.91 -1.49
N LYS A 102 7.51 3.80 -2.70
CA LYS A 102 8.40 4.84 -3.25
C LYS A 102 7.64 6.12 -3.58
N ALA A 103 6.48 6.01 -4.24
CA ALA A 103 5.64 7.15 -4.60
C ALA A 103 5.20 7.93 -3.36
N LEU A 104 4.77 7.23 -2.32
CA LEU A 104 4.37 7.80 -1.03
C LEU A 104 5.54 8.54 -0.35
N GLY A 105 6.74 7.95 -0.34
CA GLY A 105 7.95 8.59 0.17
C GLY A 105 8.30 9.88 -0.58
N MET A 106 8.23 9.87 -1.91
CA MET A 106 8.47 11.06 -2.73
C MET A 106 7.45 12.17 -2.46
N VAL A 107 6.16 11.82 -2.39
CA VAL A 107 5.09 12.79 -2.12
C VAL A 107 5.26 13.41 -0.72
N ARG A 108 5.63 12.61 0.28
CA ARG A 108 5.93 13.10 1.63
C ARG A 108 7.12 14.06 1.63
N ASN A 109 8.23 13.71 1.00
CA ASN A 109 9.43 14.56 0.94
C ASN A 109 9.16 15.88 0.21
N ASN A 110 8.40 15.85 -0.90
CA ASN A 110 8.02 17.08 -1.61
C ASN A 110 7.12 17.97 -0.76
N HIS A 111 6.25 17.39 0.07
CA HIS A 111 5.42 18.16 0.99
C HIS A 111 6.28 18.87 2.06
N SER A 112 7.27 18.16 2.63
CA SER A 112 8.24 18.74 3.57
C SER A 112 9.07 19.86 2.92
N ASN A 113 9.53 19.65 1.70
CA ASN A 113 10.38 20.59 0.96
C ASN A 113 9.60 21.78 0.37
N SER A 114 8.26 21.71 0.31
CA SER A 114 7.44 22.83 -0.17
C SER A 114 7.53 24.06 0.74
N GLY A 115 7.94 23.89 2.00
CA GLY A 115 8.30 24.98 2.91
C GLY A 115 9.74 25.50 2.76
N MET A 116 10.57 24.85 1.94
CA MET A 116 11.99 25.17 1.72
C MET A 116 12.27 25.63 0.28
N ASN A 117 11.24 26.07 -0.47
CA ASN A 117 11.41 26.71 -1.78
C ASN A 117 12.02 28.13 -1.66
N GLY A 118 13.12 28.28 -0.92
CA GLY A 118 14.16 29.22 -1.31
C GLY A 118 14.82 28.62 -2.55
N THR A 119 14.59 29.28 -3.69
CA THR A 119 15.26 29.09 -4.99
C THR A 119 16.43 28.11 -4.96
N GLY A 120 16.38 27.05 -5.78
CA GLY A 120 17.46 26.08 -5.99
C GLY A 120 18.72 26.69 -6.58
N LYS A 121 19.32 27.63 -5.86
CA LYS A 121 20.64 28.18 -6.09
C LYS A 121 21.53 27.43 -5.11
N LEU A 122 22.39 26.56 -5.65
CA LEU A 122 23.51 26.02 -4.89
C LEU A 122 24.17 27.19 -4.12
N PRO A 123 24.52 27.02 -2.84
CA PRO A 123 25.20 28.07 -2.09
C PRO A 123 26.40 28.55 -2.90
N SER A 124 26.48 29.85 -3.14
CA SER A 124 27.60 30.43 -3.88
C SER A 124 28.87 30.17 -3.10
N HIS A 125 29.77 29.38 -3.68
CA HIS A 125 31.07 29.09 -3.09
C HIS A 125 32.18 29.46 -4.07
N THR A 126 33.28 29.98 -3.52
CA THR A 126 34.46 30.41 -4.29
C THR A 126 35.26 29.25 -4.90
N ASN A 127 34.97 28.00 -4.52
CA ASN A 127 35.68 26.81 -5.01
C ASN A 127 35.23 26.28 -6.39
N ILE A 128 34.40 27.02 -7.15
CA ILE A 128 34.07 26.65 -8.53
C ILE A 128 35.20 27.15 -9.44
N ARG A 129 36.07 26.25 -9.91
CA ARG A 129 37.05 26.54 -10.96
C ARG A 129 36.37 26.42 -12.32
N GLY A 130 36.24 27.53 -13.05
CA GLY A 130 35.65 27.52 -14.39
C GLY A 130 36.65 27.12 -15.48
N LYS A 131 36.21 27.17 -16.75
CA LYS A 131 36.99 26.67 -17.91
C LYS A 131 38.34 27.37 -18.05
N GLU A 132 38.43 28.62 -17.60
CA GLU A 132 39.63 29.43 -17.49
C GLU A 132 40.73 28.84 -16.60
N ALA A 133 40.43 27.84 -15.77
CA ALA A 133 41.41 27.13 -14.93
C ALA A 133 42.08 25.93 -15.63
N TYR A 134 41.63 25.56 -16.84
CA TYR A 134 42.25 24.49 -17.64
C TYR A 134 42.99 25.11 -18.83
N LYS A 135 44.31 24.89 -18.90
CA LYS A 135 45.17 25.19 -20.05
C LYS A 135 45.37 23.94 -20.89
#